data_AF-A0A6G1YUQ3-F1
#
_entry.id   AF-A0A6G1YUQ3-F1
#
_cell.length_a   1.000
_cell.length_b   1.000
_cell.length_c   1.000
_cell.angle_alpha   90.00
_cell.angle_beta   90.00
_cell.angle_gamma   90.00
#
_symmetry.space_group_name_H-M   'P 1'
#
loop_
_entity.id
_entity.type
_entity.pdbx_description
1 polymer ?
#
loop_
_entity_poly.entity_id
_entity_poly.type
_entity_poly.pdbx_seq_one_letter_code
_entity_poly.pdbx_strand_id
1 'polypeptide(L)' 'MVNQISSEIGGSGGGHEKACGAVVPREKLKQFIYLLDRLVAQ' A
#
# COMPACT_ATOMS: atom_id res chain seq x y z
N MET A 1 -3.49 -2.94 7.07
CA MET A 1 -2.46 -1.93 6.69
C MET A 1 -2.40 -1.70 5.19
N VAL A 2 -1.95 -2.68 4.39
CA VAL A 2 -1.78 -2.50 2.92
C VAL A 2 -3.06 -2.05 2.21
N ASN A 3 -4.22 -2.61 2.56
CA ASN A 3 -5.50 -2.17 1.99
C ASN A 3 -5.83 -0.68 2.29
N GLN A 4 -5.48 -0.21 3.49
CA GLN A 4 -5.80 1.15 3.92
C GLN A 4 -5.01 2.16 3.09
N ILE A 5 -3.69 1.99 3.02
CA ILE A 5 -2.82 2.89 2.24
C ILE A 5 -3.12 2.83 0.74
N SER A 6 -3.47 1.66 0.20
CA SER A 6 -3.86 1.57 -1.21
C SER A 6 -5.18 2.29 -1.45
N SER A 7 -6.15 2.17 -0.55
CA SER A 7 -7.46 2.82 -0.68
C SER A 7 -7.36 4.35 -0.62
N GLU A 8 -6.52 4.89 0.27
CA GLU A 8 -6.28 6.33 0.41
C GLU A 8 -5.73 6.97 -0.88
N ILE A 9 -5.01 6.21 -1.71
CA ILE A 9 -4.45 6.70 -2.97
C ILE A 9 -5.26 6.29 -4.21
N GLY A 10 -6.47 5.73 -4.04
CA GLY A 10 -7.33 5.31 -5.15
C GLY A 10 -6.99 3.95 -5.74
N GLY A 11 -6.36 3.09 -4.96
CA GLY A 11 -6.11 1.69 -5.23
C GLY A 11 -6.94 0.76 -4.33
N SER A 12 -6.54 -0.51 -4.27
CA SER A 12 -7.13 -1.52 -3.39
C SER A 12 -6.05 -2.52 -2.97
N GLY A 13 -6.19 -3.13 -1.79
CA GLY A 13 -5.21 -4.10 -1.30
C GLY A 13 -5.83 -5.17 -0.43
N GLY A 14 -5.08 -6.24 -0.18
CA GLY A 14 -5.59 -7.38 0.57
C GLY A 14 -4.55 -8.46 0.79
N GLY A 15 -4.92 -9.46 1.58
CA GLY A 15 -4.06 -10.57 1.96
C GLY A 15 -4.00 -10.78 3.47
N HIS A 16 -3.15 -11.71 3.89
CA HIS A 16 -2.96 -12.09 5.29
C HIS A 16 -1.69 -11.42 5.84
N GLU A 17 -1.48 -11.56 7.15
CA GLU A 17 -0.33 -10.98 7.87
C GLU A 17 1.02 -11.36 7.26
N LYS A 18 1.15 -12.59 6.74
CA LYS A 18 2.39 -13.10 6.12
C LYS A 18 2.56 -12.74 4.64
N ALA A 19 1.49 -12.42 3.94
CA ALA A 19 1.52 -12.14 2.50
C ALA A 19 0.32 -11.29 2.09
N CYS A 20 0.59 -10.12 1.56
CA CYS A 20 -0.41 -9.18 1.06
C CYS A 20 0.08 -8.47 -0.20
N GLY A 21 -0.88 -7.91 -0.94
CA GLY A 21 -0.63 -7.18 -2.18
C GLY A 21 -1.62 -6.03 -2.36
N ALA A 22 -1.32 -5.15 -3.31
CA ALA A 22 -2.16 -4.01 -3.66
C ALA A 22 -2.09 -3.70 -5.16
N VAL A 23 -3.20 -3.17 -5.68
CA VAL A 23 -3.29 -2.50 -6.97
C VAL A 23 -3.30 -1.00 -6.70
N VAL A 24 -2.44 -0.25 -7.37
CA VAL A 24 -2.31 1.20 -7.19
C VAL A 24 -2.22 1.90 -8.55
N PRO A 25 -2.71 3.15 -8.67
CA PRO A 25 -2.49 3.95 -9.88
C PRO A 25 -1.00 4.09 -10.18
N ARG A 26 -0.60 3.93 -11.44
CA ARG A 26 0.81 3.89 -11.85
C ARG A 26 1.55 5.17 -11.47
N GLU A 27 0.89 6.31 -11.63
CA GLU A 27 1.39 7.63 -11.30
C GLU A 27 1.59 7.85 -9.79
N LYS A 28 0.96 7.04 -8.94
CA LYS A 28 1.08 7.11 -7.47
C LYS A 28 1.98 6.03 -6.85
N LEU A 29 2.68 5.23 -7.66
CA LEU A 29 3.56 4.17 -7.16
C LEU A 29 4.62 4.70 -6.17
N LYS A 30 5.23 5.85 -6.45
CA LYS A 30 6.22 6.47 -5.55
C LYS A 30 5.62 6.87 -4.21
N GLN A 31 4.41 7.43 -4.22
CA GLN A 31 3.67 7.78 -3.01
C GLN A 31 3.34 6.53 -2.18
N PHE A 32 2.93 5.44 -2.84
CA PHE A 32 2.66 4.17 -2.18
C PHE A 32 3.89 3.61 -1.47
N ILE A 33 5.05 3.57 -2.15
CA ILE A 33 6.31 3.09 -1.56
C ILE A 33 6.69 3.94 -0.33
N TYR A 34 6.58 5.26 -0.42
CA TYR A 34 6.89 6.16 0.69
C TYR A 34 5.98 5.94 1.92
N LEU A 35 4.68 5.73 1.71
CA LEU A 35 3.75 5.44 2.80
C LEU A 35 4.00 4.06 3.41
N LEU A 36 4.28 3.05 2.57
CA LEU A 36 4.57 1.70 3.04
C LEU A 36 5.85 1.68 3.89
N ASP A 37 6.91 2.33 3.44
CA ASP A 37 8.20 2.39 4.15
C ASP A 37 8.05 3.01 5.55
N ARG A 38 7.32 4.13 5.67
CA ARG A 38 7.04 4.76 6.98
C ARG A 38 6.27 3.88 7.95
N LEU A 39 5.51 2.91 7.45
CA LEU A 39 4.70 2.00 8.27
C LEU A 39 5.44 0.72 8.64
N VAL A 40 6.36 0.24 7.79
CA VAL A 40 7.13 -0.99 8.01
C VAL A 40 8.40 -0.73 8.82
N ALA A 41 8.97 0.48 8.76
CA ALA A 41 10.18 0.84 9.49
C ALA A 41 9.95 1.18 10.99
N GLN A 42 8.73 1.00 11.51
CA GLN A 42 8.38 1.14 12.93
C GLN A 42 8.38 -0.22 13.62
#